data_AF-A0A9D6KLS5-F1
#
_entry.id   AF-A0A9D6KLS5-F1
#
_cell.length_a   1.000
_cell.length_b   1.000
_cell.length_c   1.000
_cell.angle_alpha   90.00
_cell.angle_beta   90.00
_cell.angle_gamma   90.00
#
_symmetry.space_group_name_H-M   'P 1'
#
loop_
_entity.id
_entity.type
_entity.pdbx_description
1 polymer ?
#
loop_
_entity_poly.entity_id
_entity_poly.type
_entity_poly.pdbx_seq_one_letter_code
_entity_poly.pdbx_strand_id
1 'polypeptide(L)'
;MKLYHRPQSRSVRPRWLLEEIGAPYELITLDHAKGEDKTPAYLKIHPHGAVPALIDGDLALFESAAICSYLADKYPDKRLAPPVGSTARGLYYQWMHYAMATLEPPVLQVFMNTVMLPEAERSAKAADAGRKQFAEVAAVLSSALATKPYLLGEQFSAADVMIGSTLGWGQFMGLLADQPTLSAYVARLTERPAYQRAQAA
;
A
#
# COMPACT_ATOMS: atom_id res chain seq x y z
N MET A 1 1.92 -18.91 -7.69
CA MET A 1 2.36 -17.50 -7.75
C MET A 1 3.69 -17.34 -7.03
N LYS A 2 4.52 -16.39 -7.48
CA LYS A 2 5.70 -15.92 -6.75
C LYS A 2 5.56 -14.42 -6.49
N LEU A 3 5.77 -13.99 -5.26
CA LEU A 3 5.80 -12.57 -4.89
C LEU A 3 7.23 -12.17 -4.53
N TYR A 4 7.79 -11.23 -5.26
CA TYR A 4 9.07 -10.62 -4.96
C TYR A 4 8.92 -9.51 -3.93
N HIS A 5 9.72 -9.59 -2.87
CA HIS A 5 9.53 -8.85 -1.64
C HIS A 5 10.84 -8.27 -1.11
N ARG A 6 10.70 -7.17 -0.36
CA ARG A 6 11.71 -6.68 0.58
C ARG A 6 11.01 -6.15 1.84
N PRO A 7 11.57 -6.35 3.03
CA PRO A 7 11.07 -5.72 4.25
C PRO A 7 10.94 -4.20 4.08
N GLN A 8 9.97 -3.60 4.78
CA GLN A 8 9.75 -2.14 4.79
C GLN A 8 9.57 -1.53 3.39
N SER A 9 8.91 -2.26 2.49
CA SER A 9 8.61 -1.79 1.14
C SER A 9 7.13 -1.94 0.78
N ARG A 10 6.74 -1.37 -0.36
CA ARG A 10 5.36 -1.44 -0.88
C ARG A 10 4.94 -2.87 -1.24
N SER A 11 5.87 -3.83 -1.21
CA SER A 11 5.57 -5.25 -1.44
C SER A 11 4.76 -5.89 -0.31
N VAL A 12 4.63 -5.23 0.85
CA VAL A 12 3.73 -5.71 1.90
C VAL A 12 2.24 -5.58 1.54
N ARG A 13 1.88 -4.65 0.64
CA ARG A 13 0.50 -4.47 0.17
C ARG A 13 -0.03 -5.74 -0.52
N PRO A 14 0.58 -6.24 -1.61
CA PRO A 14 0.12 -7.47 -2.23
C PRO A 14 0.32 -8.70 -1.35
N ARG A 15 1.34 -8.72 -0.48
CA ARG A 15 1.52 -9.79 0.51
C ARG A 15 0.33 -9.88 1.46
N TRP A 16 -0.08 -8.75 2.06
CA TRP A 16 -1.25 -8.68 2.92
C TRP A 16 -2.51 -9.11 2.17
N LEU A 17 -2.71 -8.65 0.94
CA LEU A 17 -3.87 -9.09 0.15
C LEU A 17 -3.85 -10.61 -0.13
N LEU A 18 -2.68 -11.20 -0.42
CA LEU A 18 -2.54 -12.66 -0.57
C LEU A 18 -2.88 -13.41 0.71
N GLU A 19 -2.48 -12.88 1.88
CA GLU A 19 -2.83 -13.44 3.19
C GLU A 19 -4.33 -13.36 3.49
N GLU A 20 -5.01 -12.31 3.03
CA GLU A 20 -6.47 -12.16 3.13
C GLU A 20 -7.20 -13.15 2.19
N ILE A 21 -6.64 -13.37 1.00
CA ILE A 21 -7.15 -14.35 0.04
C ILE A 21 -6.96 -15.78 0.57
N GLY A 22 -5.84 -16.04 1.23
CA GLY A 22 -5.41 -17.39 1.64
C GLY A 22 -4.90 -18.22 0.45
N ALA A 23 -4.40 -17.57 -0.60
CA ALA A 23 -3.84 -18.25 -1.77
C ALA A 23 -2.41 -18.72 -1.47
N PRO A 24 -2.00 -19.90 -1.97
CA PRO A 24 -0.60 -20.32 -1.87
C PRO A 24 0.30 -19.47 -2.79
N TYR A 25 1.41 -18.99 -2.26
CA TYR A 25 2.42 -18.27 -3.02
C TYR A 25 3.82 -18.53 -2.44
N GLU A 26 4.83 -18.45 -3.31
CA GLU A 26 6.24 -18.44 -2.92
C GLU A 26 6.66 -16.98 -2.67
N LEU A 27 7.22 -16.67 -1.49
CA LEU A 27 7.76 -15.35 -1.18
C LEU A 27 9.26 -15.33 -1.50
N ILE A 28 9.65 -14.54 -2.50
CA ILE A 28 11.05 -14.35 -2.90
C ILE A 28 11.57 -13.04 -2.31
N THR A 29 12.31 -13.12 -1.20
CA THR A 29 12.91 -11.94 -0.58
C THR A 29 14.23 -11.60 -1.27
N LEU A 30 14.32 -10.40 -1.83
CA LEU A 30 15.52 -9.92 -2.52
C LEU A 30 16.45 -9.14 -1.58
N ASP A 31 17.74 -9.44 -1.65
CA ASP A 31 18.78 -8.70 -0.93
C ASP A 31 19.33 -7.56 -1.81
N HIS A 32 18.96 -6.33 -1.47
CA HIS A 32 19.41 -5.14 -2.16
C HIS A 32 20.91 -4.88 -2.01
N ALA A 33 21.50 -5.24 -0.85
CA ALA A 33 22.93 -5.05 -0.62
C ALA A 33 23.78 -5.96 -1.51
N LYS A 34 23.22 -7.11 -1.91
CA LYS A 34 23.82 -8.04 -2.89
C LYS A 34 23.47 -7.71 -4.34
N GLY A 35 22.66 -6.67 -4.59
CA GLY A 35 22.23 -6.28 -5.92
C GLY A 35 21.31 -7.29 -6.62
N GLU A 36 20.60 -8.14 -5.86
CA GLU A 36 19.71 -9.16 -6.43
C GLU A 36 18.58 -8.52 -7.25
N ASP A 37 18.13 -7.33 -6.85
CA ASP A 37 17.14 -6.50 -7.54
C ASP A 37 17.69 -5.82 -8.81
N LYS A 38 18.99 -5.95 -9.11
CA LYS A 38 19.64 -5.40 -10.31
C LYS A 38 20.14 -6.48 -11.27
N THR A 39 19.89 -7.76 -10.98
CA THR A 39 20.27 -8.85 -11.88
C THR A 39 19.51 -8.77 -13.21
N PRO A 40 20.13 -9.14 -14.36
CA PRO A 40 19.44 -9.15 -15.65
C PRO A 40 18.17 -10.02 -15.65
N ALA A 41 18.16 -11.09 -14.84
CA ALA A 41 16.99 -11.95 -14.68
C ALA A 41 15.83 -11.21 -14.00
N TYR A 42 16.09 -10.47 -12.91
CA TYR A 42 15.05 -9.74 -12.21
C TYR A 42 14.58 -8.49 -12.97
N LEU A 43 15.49 -7.80 -13.67
CA LEU A 43 15.13 -6.62 -14.48
C LEU A 43 14.17 -6.94 -15.64
N LYS A 44 14.12 -8.20 -16.10
CA LYS A 44 13.08 -8.67 -17.04
C LYS A 44 11.69 -8.75 -16.42
N ILE A 45 11.61 -8.88 -15.09
CA ILE A 45 10.37 -8.93 -14.32
C ILE A 45 9.96 -7.52 -13.89
N HIS A 46 10.90 -6.77 -13.32
CA HIS A 46 10.69 -5.40 -12.86
C HIS A 46 11.77 -4.48 -13.46
N PRO A 47 11.45 -3.68 -14.50
CA PRO A 47 12.44 -2.88 -15.22
C PRO A 47 13.23 -1.87 -14.36
N HIS A 48 12.61 -1.31 -13.31
CA HIS A 48 13.31 -0.43 -12.36
C HIS A 48 14.13 -1.16 -11.29
N GLY A 49 14.05 -2.50 -11.23
CA GLY A 49 14.65 -3.30 -10.17
C GLY A 49 14.13 -2.89 -8.79
N ALA A 50 12.81 -2.75 -8.65
CA ALA A 50 12.15 -2.45 -7.39
C ALA A 50 11.22 -3.60 -6.98
N VAL A 51 10.52 -3.47 -5.86
CA VAL A 51 9.52 -4.44 -5.39
C VAL A 51 8.25 -3.67 -5.01
N PRO A 52 7.05 -4.28 -5.12
CA PRO A 52 6.79 -5.67 -5.48
C PRO A 52 6.88 -6.00 -6.97
N ALA A 53 7.08 -7.28 -7.26
CA ALA A 53 6.70 -7.90 -8.52
C ALA A 53 6.00 -9.24 -8.25
N LEU A 54 5.06 -9.62 -9.11
CA LEU A 54 4.31 -10.88 -9.05
C LEU A 54 4.56 -11.68 -10.34
N ILE A 55 4.81 -12.97 -10.19
CA ILE A 55 4.73 -13.96 -11.27
C ILE A 55 3.55 -14.89 -11.02
N ASP A 56 2.69 -15.04 -12.02
CA ASP A 56 1.51 -15.89 -11.99
C ASP A 56 1.32 -16.63 -13.32
N GLY A 57 1.87 -17.86 -13.40
CA GLY A 57 2.02 -18.55 -14.68
C GLY A 57 2.96 -17.75 -15.59
N ASP A 58 2.49 -17.44 -16.79
CA ASP A 58 3.24 -16.64 -17.78
C ASP A 58 3.11 -15.12 -17.56
N LEU A 59 2.26 -14.69 -16.63
CA LEU A 59 2.09 -13.27 -16.31
C LEU A 59 3.20 -12.80 -15.38
N ALA A 60 3.90 -11.74 -15.79
CA ALA A 60 4.75 -10.92 -14.93
C ALA A 60 4.11 -9.54 -14.74
N LEU A 61 3.97 -9.11 -13.48
CA LEU A 61 3.33 -7.85 -13.12
C LEU A 61 4.15 -7.12 -12.05
N PHE A 62 4.34 -5.82 -12.21
CA PHE A 62 4.85 -4.91 -11.18
C PHE A 62 3.82 -3.82 -10.91
N GLU A 63 4.12 -2.91 -9.97
CA GLU A 63 3.20 -1.96 -9.31
C GLU A 63 2.31 -2.60 -8.24
N SER A 64 2.46 -2.16 -6.98
CA SER A 64 1.72 -2.73 -5.85
C SER A 64 0.20 -2.59 -6.01
N ALA A 65 -0.26 -1.45 -6.54
CA ALA A 65 -1.69 -1.21 -6.77
C ALA A 65 -2.25 -2.12 -7.86
N ALA A 66 -1.52 -2.30 -8.97
CA ALA A 66 -1.92 -3.17 -10.06
C ALA A 66 -1.97 -4.63 -9.61
N ILE A 67 -0.97 -5.09 -8.85
CA ILE A 67 -0.94 -6.44 -8.28
C ILE A 67 -2.15 -6.64 -7.34
N CYS A 68 -2.44 -5.67 -6.46
CA CYS A 68 -3.60 -5.76 -5.58
C CYS A 68 -4.94 -5.81 -6.36
N SER A 69 -5.11 -5.01 -7.40
CA SER A 69 -6.30 -5.07 -8.25
C SER A 69 -6.42 -6.39 -9.01
N TYR A 70 -5.32 -6.87 -9.59
CA TYR A 70 -5.27 -8.17 -10.28
C TYR A 70 -5.70 -9.30 -9.35
N LEU A 71 -5.14 -9.35 -8.14
CA LEU A 71 -5.48 -10.38 -7.15
C LEU A 71 -6.93 -10.27 -6.68
N ALA A 72 -7.46 -9.06 -6.45
CA ALA A 72 -8.85 -8.88 -6.08
C ALA A 72 -9.82 -9.39 -7.16
N ASP A 73 -9.47 -9.20 -8.43
CA ASP A 73 -10.28 -9.66 -9.58
C ASP A 73 -10.11 -11.14 -9.87
N LYS A 74 -8.91 -11.69 -9.65
CA LYS A 74 -8.64 -13.13 -9.81
C LYS A 74 -9.39 -13.98 -8.80
N TYR A 75 -9.70 -13.44 -7.62
CA TYR A 75 -10.41 -14.12 -6.54
C TYR A 75 -11.73 -13.43 -6.17
N PRO A 76 -12.72 -13.40 -7.09
CA PRO A 76 -13.96 -12.63 -6.90
C PRO A 76 -14.79 -13.11 -5.70
N ASP A 77 -14.72 -14.40 -5.37
CA ASP A 77 -15.41 -15.00 -4.21
C ASP A 77 -14.92 -14.43 -2.87
N LYS A 78 -13.72 -13.84 -2.84
CA LYS A 78 -13.18 -13.16 -1.65
C LYS A 78 -13.76 -11.77 -1.46
N ARG A 79 -14.45 -11.23 -2.46
CA ARG A 79 -15.16 -9.93 -2.42
C ARG A 79 -14.25 -8.78 -1.99
N LEU A 80 -12.97 -8.83 -2.37
CA LEU A 80 -11.96 -7.80 -2.08
C LEU A 80 -12.01 -6.61 -3.04
N ALA A 81 -12.88 -6.66 -4.04
CA ALA A 81 -13.26 -5.51 -4.84
C ALA A 81 -14.73 -5.67 -5.27
N PRO A 82 -15.46 -4.56 -5.51
CA PRO A 82 -16.80 -4.61 -6.08
C PRO A 82 -16.79 -5.28 -7.46
N PRO A 83 -17.93 -5.83 -7.93
CA PRO A 83 -18.02 -6.45 -9.25
C PRO A 83 -17.60 -5.48 -10.37
N VAL A 84 -16.88 -6.00 -11.35
CA VAL A 84 -16.51 -5.24 -12.56
C VAL A 84 -17.78 -4.75 -13.25
N GLY A 85 -17.78 -3.48 -13.67
CA GLY A 85 -18.94 -2.82 -14.29
C GLY A 85 -19.97 -2.24 -13.32
N SER A 86 -19.87 -2.51 -12.02
CA SER A 86 -20.75 -1.87 -11.02
C SER A 86 -20.35 -0.42 -10.73
N THR A 87 -21.30 0.44 -10.35
CA THR A 87 -20.99 1.82 -9.92
C THR A 87 -20.05 1.85 -8.71
N ALA A 88 -20.18 0.89 -7.79
CA ALA A 88 -19.28 0.76 -6.65
C ALA A 88 -17.83 0.50 -7.06
N ARG A 89 -17.59 -0.11 -8.23
CA ARG A 89 -16.26 -0.29 -8.79
C ARG A 89 -15.57 1.04 -9.09
N GLY A 90 -16.32 2.06 -9.51
CA GLY A 90 -15.79 3.41 -9.72
C GLY A 90 -15.21 4.00 -8.43
N LEU A 91 -15.92 3.86 -7.32
CA LEU A 91 -15.43 4.29 -6.00
C LEU A 91 -14.23 3.46 -5.53
N TYR A 92 -14.22 2.16 -5.81
CA TYR A 92 -13.05 1.31 -5.56
C TYR A 92 -11.81 1.82 -6.29
N TYR A 93 -11.92 2.10 -7.60
CA TYR A 93 -10.81 2.64 -8.37
C TYR A 93 -10.35 3.99 -7.86
N GLN A 94 -11.29 4.87 -7.49
CA GLN A 94 -10.96 6.15 -6.88
C GLN A 94 -10.01 5.96 -5.70
N TRP A 95 -10.33 5.09 -4.74
CA TRP A 95 -9.48 4.89 -3.56
C TRP A 95 -8.17 4.17 -3.86
N MET A 96 -8.15 3.21 -4.79
CA MET A 96 -6.92 2.56 -5.25
C MET A 96 -5.92 3.58 -5.83
N HIS A 97 -6.41 4.49 -6.67
CA HIS A 97 -5.58 5.53 -7.27
C HIS A 97 -5.26 6.67 -6.29
N TYR A 98 -6.21 7.06 -5.44
CA TYR A 98 -6.01 8.09 -4.43
C TYR A 98 -4.86 7.74 -3.48
N ALA A 99 -4.72 6.45 -3.12
CA ALA A 99 -3.61 5.98 -2.29
C ALA A 99 -2.24 6.38 -2.88
N MET A 100 -2.03 6.12 -4.17
CA MET A 100 -0.74 6.34 -4.84
C MET A 100 -0.55 7.78 -5.32
N ALA A 101 -1.60 8.38 -5.87
CA ALA A 101 -1.51 9.68 -6.54
C ALA A 101 -1.69 10.87 -5.59
N THR A 102 -2.32 10.65 -4.43
CA THR A 102 -2.73 11.75 -3.54
C THR A 102 -2.26 11.57 -2.11
N LEU A 103 -2.41 10.37 -1.53
CA LEU A 103 -2.02 10.12 -0.14
C LEU A 103 -0.53 9.87 0.04
N GLU A 104 0.08 9.06 -0.82
CA GLU A 104 1.49 8.69 -0.68
C GLU A 104 2.48 9.84 -0.90
N PRO A 105 2.30 10.76 -1.87
CA PRO A 105 3.24 11.85 -2.12
C PRO A 105 3.57 12.72 -0.90
N PRO A 106 2.60 13.23 -0.11
CA PRO A 106 2.93 14.03 1.08
C PRO A 106 3.64 13.21 2.16
N VAL A 107 3.30 11.93 2.34
CA VAL A 107 4.02 11.05 3.29
C VAL A 107 5.47 10.84 2.85
N LEU A 108 5.69 10.59 1.56
CA LEU A 108 7.02 10.48 0.97
C LEU A 108 7.81 11.78 1.12
N GLN A 109 7.19 12.93 0.88
CA GLN A 109 7.85 14.23 1.02
C GLN A 109 8.35 14.47 2.44
N VAL A 110 7.54 14.13 3.45
CA VAL A 110 7.97 14.19 4.85
C VAL A 110 9.14 13.22 5.08
N PHE A 111 9.00 11.96 4.68
CA PHE A 111 10.04 10.95 4.84
C PHE A 111 11.38 11.33 4.18
N MET A 112 11.36 11.86 2.96
CA MET A 112 12.57 12.30 2.27
C MET A 112 13.29 13.39 3.06
N ASN A 113 12.53 14.37 3.57
CA ASN A 113 13.10 15.55 4.22
C ASN A 113 13.34 15.39 5.72
N THR A 114 13.00 14.25 6.33
CA THR A 114 13.25 13.99 7.76
C THR A 114 14.08 12.73 8.02
N VAL A 115 14.10 11.78 7.08
CA VAL A 115 14.73 10.47 7.28
C VAL A 115 15.68 10.11 6.14
N MET A 116 15.21 10.10 4.88
CA MET A 116 15.97 9.46 3.79
C MET A 116 17.09 10.32 3.21
N LEU A 117 16.86 11.62 2.93
CA LEU A 117 17.90 12.46 2.35
C LEU A 117 19.07 12.67 3.33
N PRO A 118 20.29 12.88 2.83
CA PRO A 118 21.40 13.38 3.64
C PRO A 118 20.98 14.65 4.38
N GLU A 119 21.44 14.85 5.61
CA GLU A 119 21.00 15.98 6.46
C GLU A 119 21.17 17.34 5.76
N ALA A 120 22.26 17.52 5.03
CA ALA A 120 22.55 18.74 4.27
C ALA A 120 21.57 19.01 3.10
N GLU A 121 20.87 17.98 2.61
CA GLU A 121 19.89 18.08 1.51
C GLU A 121 18.45 18.15 2.01
N ARG A 122 18.21 17.95 3.31
CA ARG A 122 16.87 18.01 3.90
C ARG A 122 16.37 19.45 3.96
N SER A 123 15.08 19.63 3.65
CA SER A 123 14.41 20.91 3.77
C SER A 123 13.26 20.84 4.78
N ALA A 124 13.41 21.53 5.91
CA ALA A 124 12.33 21.67 6.90
C ALA A 124 11.07 22.25 6.27
N LYS A 125 11.21 23.27 5.40
CA LYS A 125 10.11 23.85 4.64
C LYS A 125 9.39 22.82 3.76
N ALA A 126 10.14 21.92 3.11
CA ALA A 126 9.53 20.86 2.31
C ALA A 126 8.83 19.81 3.18
N ALA A 127 9.40 19.45 4.34
CA ALA A 127 8.74 18.56 5.30
C ALA A 127 7.41 19.17 5.80
N ASP A 128 7.40 20.46 6.16
CA ASP A 128 6.19 21.16 6.62
C ASP A 128 5.13 21.27 5.52
N ALA A 129 5.53 21.50 4.27
CA ALA A 129 4.63 21.46 3.13
C ALA A 129 3.99 20.08 2.96
N GLY A 130 4.78 19.00 3.12
CA GLY A 130 4.28 17.63 3.11
C GLY A 130 3.30 17.36 4.25
N ARG A 131 3.57 17.85 5.48
CA ARG A 131 2.64 17.73 6.62
C ARG A 131 1.32 18.47 6.36
N LYS A 132 1.38 19.67 5.80
CA LYS A 132 0.17 20.46 5.45
C LYS A 132 -0.66 19.73 4.38
N GLN A 133 -0.03 19.27 3.31
CA GLN A 133 -0.72 18.51 2.26
C GLN A 133 -1.29 17.20 2.81
N PHE A 134 -0.58 16.51 3.70
CA PHE A 134 -1.12 15.34 4.38
C PHE A 134 -2.39 15.68 5.18
N ALA A 135 -2.42 16.80 5.90
CA ALA A 135 -3.60 17.21 6.67
C ALA A 135 -4.84 17.44 5.78
N GLU A 136 -4.65 18.02 4.59
CA GLU A 136 -5.73 18.19 3.60
C GLU A 136 -6.27 16.84 3.10
N VAL A 137 -5.37 15.90 2.81
CA VAL A 137 -5.71 14.52 2.43
C VAL A 137 -6.40 13.77 3.58
N ALA A 138 -5.89 13.94 4.80
CA ALA A 138 -6.43 13.31 5.99
C ALA A 138 -7.86 13.75 6.28
N ALA A 139 -8.21 15.01 6.01
CA ALA A 139 -9.57 15.52 6.14
C ALA A 139 -10.55 14.80 5.18
N VAL A 140 -10.15 14.58 3.92
CA VAL A 140 -10.96 13.84 2.93
C VAL A 140 -11.19 12.39 3.38
N LEU A 141 -10.13 11.71 3.81
CA LEU A 141 -10.22 10.32 4.28
C LEU A 141 -11.04 10.21 5.56
N SER A 142 -10.87 11.14 6.50
CA SER A 142 -11.64 11.17 7.75
C SER A 142 -13.12 11.37 7.49
N SER A 143 -13.48 12.23 6.53
CA SER A 143 -14.88 12.42 6.11
C SER A 143 -15.44 11.14 5.48
N ALA A 144 -14.67 10.47 4.60
CA ALA A 144 -15.09 9.23 3.97
C ALA A 144 -15.30 8.06 4.96
N LEU A 145 -14.53 8.05 6.06
CA LEU A 145 -14.54 7.02 7.09
C LEU A 145 -15.39 7.39 8.32
N ALA A 146 -15.99 8.59 8.36
CA ALA A 146 -16.68 9.10 9.54
C ALA A 146 -17.80 8.17 10.04
N THR A 147 -18.47 7.47 9.13
CA THR A 147 -19.63 6.61 9.43
C THR A 147 -19.47 5.17 8.95
N LYS A 148 -18.26 4.78 8.50
CA LYS A 148 -18.03 3.48 7.86
C LYS A 148 -16.75 2.83 8.41
N PRO A 149 -16.74 1.52 8.64
CA PRO A 149 -15.54 0.84 9.11
C PRO A 149 -14.45 0.73 8.02
N TYR A 150 -14.85 0.74 6.74
CA TYR A 150 -13.97 0.65 5.57
C TYR A 150 -14.37 1.65 4.48
N LEU A 151 -13.49 1.89 3.52
CA LEU A 151 -13.66 2.93 2.48
C LEU A 151 -14.88 2.73 1.57
N LEU A 152 -15.30 1.47 1.42
CA LEU A 152 -16.45 1.09 0.60
C LEU A 152 -17.68 0.69 1.44
N GLY A 153 -17.69 0.99 2.73
CA GLY A 153 -18.77 0.63 3.65
C GLY A 153 -18.35 -0.44 4.65
N GLU A 154 -19.16 -1.48 4.78
CA GLU A 154 -18.98 -2.56 5.77
C GLU A 154 -17.92 -3.59 5.39
N GLN A 155 -17.62 -3.71 4.09
CA GLN A 155 -16.75 -4.76 3.57
C GLN A 155 -15.32 -4.23 3.37
N PHE A 156 -14.35 -4.91 3.99
CA PHE A 156 -12.93 -4.72 3.72
C PHE A 156 -12.58 -5.08 2.28
N SER A 157 -11.71 -4.30 1.65
CA SER A 157 -11.33 -4.42 0.24
C SER A 157 -9.85 -4.15 0.00
N ALA A 158 -9.38 -4.39 -1.22
CA ALA A 158 -8.04 -4.01 -1.63
C ALA A 158 -7.79 -2.48 -1.58
N ALA A 159 -8.85 -1.65 -1.60
CA ALA A 159 -8.70 -0.22 -1.38
C ALA A 159 -8.22 0.08 0.05
N ASP A 160 -8.71 -0.68 1.03
CA ASP A 160 -8.29 -0.57 2.42
C ASP A 160 -6.86 -1.07 2.63
N VAL A 161 -6.41 -2.07 1.85
CA VAL A 161 -4.99 -2.44 1.81
C VAL A 161 -4.12 -1.27 1.34
N MET A 162 -4.50 -0.62 0.24
CA MET A 162 -3.71 0.46 -0.34
C MET A 162 -3.65 1.70 0.56
N ILE A 163 -4.80 2.18 1.03
CA ILE A 163 -4.89 3.34 1.92
C ILE A 163 -4.31 3.00 3.29
N GLY A 164 -4.68 1.86 3.87
CA GLY A 164 -4.24 1.41 5.18
C GLY A 164 -2.73 1.25 5.30
N SER A 165 -2.07 0.60 4.34
CA SER A 165 -0.61 0.49 4.36
C SER A 165 0.08 1.86 4.27
N THR A 166 -0.50 2.80 3.52
CA THR A 166 0.07 4.16 3.37
C THR A 166 -0.15 5.00 4.62
N LEU A 167 -1.32 4.89 5.26
CA LEU A 167 -1.60 5.51 6.55
C LEU A 167 -0.76 4.91 7.68
N GLY A 168 -0.51 3.59 7.67
CA GLY A 168 0.40 2.94 8.62
C GLY A 168 1.82 3.49 8.50
N TRP A 169 2.30 3.74 7.28
CA TRP A 169 3.56 4.47 7.08
C TRP A 169 3.47 5.92 7.58
N GLY A 170 2.38 6.63 7.28
CA GLY A 170 2.13 7.96 7.82
C GLY A 170 2.14 8.00 9.35
N GLN A 171 1.61 6.96 10.01
CA GLN A 171 1.60 6.83 11.47
C GLN A 171 3.01 6.66 12.02
N PHE A 172 3.82 5.81 11.37
CA PHE A 172 5.25 5.68 11.70
C PHE A 172 6.00 7.02 11.55
N MET A 173 5.60 7.84 10.58
CA MET A 173 6.12 9.21 10.39
C MET A 173 5.52 10.26 11.34
N GLY A 174 4.65 9.86 12.27
CA GLY A 174 3.98 10.74 13.25
C GLY A 174 2.88 11.63 12.65
N LEU A 175 2.40 11.35 11.43
CA LEU A 175 1.42 12.20 10.74
C LEU A 175 -0.02 12.00 11.21
N LEU A 176 -0.29 10.92 11.95
CA LEU A 176 -1.63 10.58 12.42
C LEU A 176 -1.92 11.07 13.86
N ALA A 177 -0.97 11.75 14.51
CA ALA A 177 -1.10 12.16 15.91
C ALA A 177 -2.40 12.95 16.19
N ASP A 178 -2.75 13.87 15.30
CA ASP A 178 -3.97 14.69 15.40
C ASP A 178 -5.13 14.16 14.52
N GLN A 179 -5.08 12.89 14.12
CA GLN A 179 -6.04 12.26 13.20
C GLN A 179 -6.69 11.02 13.85
N PRO A 180 -7.61 11.19 14.82
CA PRO A 180 -8.19 10.08 15.58
C PRO A 180 -8.98 9.10 14.71
N THR A 181 -9.74 9.58 13.73
CA THR A 181 -10.50 8.73 12.80
C THR A 181 -9.58 7.81 11.99
N LEU A 182 -8.47 8.36 11.48
CA LEU A 182 -7.50 7.60 10.71
C LEU A 182 -6.68 6.66 11.58
N SER A 183 -6.34 7.07 12.79
CA SER A 183 -5.67 6.22 13.78
C SER A 183 -6.52 5.01 14.14
N ALA A 184 -7.81 5.20 14.41
CA ALA A 184 -8.76 4.12 14.67
C ALA A 184 -8.96 3.21 13.45
N TYR A 185 -8.98 3.78 12.25
CA TYR A 185 -9.03 3.01 11.01
C TYR A 185 -7.78 2.13 10.83
N VAL A 186 -6.58 2.69 10.99
CA VAL A 186 -5.34 1.90 10.91
C VAL A 186 -5.32 0.81 11.98
N ALA A 187 -5.69 1.11 13.23
CA ALA A 187 -5.75 0.11 14.31
C ALA A 187 -6.64 -1.08 13.94
N ARG A 188 -7.85 -0.82 13.42
CA ARG A 188 -8.76 -1.87 12.93
C ARG A 188 -8.14 -2.73 11.83
N LEU A 189 -7.38 -2.11 10.93
CA LEU A 189 -6.71 -2.83 9.85
C LEU A 189 -5.55 -3.70 10.35
N THR A 190 -4.78 -3.22 11.32
CA THR A 190 -3.61 -3.94 11.84
C THR A 190 -3.97 -5.08 12.80
N GLU A 191 -5.19 -5.09 13.34
CA GLU A 191 -5.76 -6.21 14.10
C GLU A 191 -6.07 -7.43 13.23
N ARG A 192 -6.14 -7.28 11.90
CA ARG A 192 -6.48 -8.38 11.01
C ARG A 192 -5.38 -9.45 11.01
N PRO A 193 -5.69 -10.74 11.21
CA PRO A 193 -4.67 -11.79 11.26
C PRO A 193 -3.81 -11.88 9.99
N ALA A 194 -4.39 -11.60 8.83
CA ALA A 194 -3.69 -11.57 7.56
C ALA A 194 -2.67 -10.41 7.47
N TYR A 195 -2.99 -9.25 8.04
CA TYR A 195 -2.03 -8.15 8.15
C TYR A 195 -0.83 -8.56 8.99
N GLN A 196 -1.07 -9.19 10.15
CA GLN A 196 -0.01 -9.62 11.05
C GLN A 196 0.91 -10.67 10.41
N ARG A 197 0.34 -11.66 9.71
CA ARG A 197 1.14 -12.64 8.94
C ARG A 197 1.96 -11.98 7.83
N ALA A 198 1.42 -10.96 7.17
CA ALA A 198 2.14 -10.22 6.13
C ALA A 198 3.28 -9.37 6.68
N GLN A 199 3.19 -8.89 7.92
CA GLN A 199 4.25 -8.12 8.58
C GLN A 199 5.36 -9.01 9.19
N ALA A 200 5.08 -10.28 9.47
CA ALA A 200 5.95 -11.15 10.26
C ALA A 200 7.13 -11.80 9.51
N ALA A 201 7.37 -11.49 8.23
CA ALA A 201 8.53 -12.02 7.49
C ALA A 201 9.28 -10.93 6.75
#